data_AF-A0A346B0Y8-F1
#
_entry.id   AF-A0A346B0Y8-F1
#
_cell.length_a   1.000
_cell.length_b   1.000
_cell.length_c   1.000
_cell.angle_alpha   90.00
_cell.angle_beta   90.00
_cell.angle_gamma   90.00
#
_symmetry.space_group_name_H-M   'P 1'
#
loop_
_entity.id
_entity.type
_entity.pdbx_description
1 polymer ?
#
loop_
_entity_poly.entity_id
_entity_poly.type
_entity_poly.pdbx_seq_one_letter_code
_entity_poly.pdbx_strand_id
1 'polypeptide(L)'
;MKKGVYHKDKYTFSGMLSDEALWTFEFFSKSLADTLSDYLDVMEENHLCIPADDADELFDMLEDISADLRDDYHADCLQLGRFRKNILAFYDLAFSLCSDLEDDLSDAPLEAVYYSQVFVQGLKHFLPVMLQSLLMDLPESQKLQQFIEQIQRDFSGLAPLDIHGSRLN
;
A
#
# COMPACT_ATOMS: atom_id res chain seq x y z
N MET A 1 -27.99 -8.38 -18.69
CA MET A 1 -27.32 -9.00 -17.53
C MET A 1 -26.20 -9.89 -18.05
N LYS A 2 -24.95 -9.40 -18.09
CA LYS A 2 -23.79 -10.24 -18.39
C LYS A 2 -23.32 -10.85 -17.08
N LYS A 3 -23.42 -12.17 -16.95
CA LYS A 3 -22.80 -12.91 -15.84
C LYS A 3 -21.30 -12.78 -16.00
N GLY A 4 -20.66 -12.03 -15.10
CA GLY A 4 -19.20 -12.02 -14.99
C GLY A 4 -18.74 -13.42 -14.65
N VAL A 5 -17.92 -14.00 -15.52
CA VAL A 5 -17.21 -15.24 -15.22
C VAL A 5 -16.15 -14.86 -14.19
N TYR A 6 -16.44 -15.11 -12.91
CA TYR A 6 -15.42 -15.06 -11.87
C TYR A 6 -14.43 -16.17 -12.15
N HIS A 7 -13.35 -15.85 -12.85
CA HIS A 7 -12.17 -16.70 -12.84
C HIS A 7 -11.76 -16.82 -11.38
N LYS A 8 -11.87 -18.03 -10.82
CA LYS A 8 -11.42 -18.31 -9.46
C LYS A 8 -9.92 -18.03 -9.45
N ASP A 9 -9.56 -16.87 -8.92
CA ASP A 9 -8.19 -16.39 -8.94
C ASP A 9 -7.31 -17.40 -8.20
N LYS A 10 -6.06 -17.55 -8.64
CA LYS A 10 -5.12 -18.53 -8.10
C LYS A 10 -5.05 -18.43 -6.58
N TYR A 11 -5.28 -17.24 -6.01
CA TYR A 11 -5.19 -16.91 -4.60
C TYR A 11 -6.50 -16.50 -3.93
N THR A 12 -7.63 -17.18 -4.20
CA THR A 12 -8.84 -17.05 -3.39
C THR A 12 -8.82 -17.93 -2.13
N PHE A 13 -9.20 -17.38 -0.97
CA PHE A 13 -9.30 -18.08 0.32
C PHE A 13 -10.69 -17.89 0.95
N SER A 14 -11.06 -18.79 1.85
CA SER A 14 -12.32 -18.77 2.61
C SER A 14 -12.10 -19.44 3.96
N GLY A 15 -13.01 -19.28 4.91
CA GLY A 15 -12.87 -19.78 6.26
C GLY A 15 -11.85 -18.96 7.05
N MET A 16 -12.00 -17.63 7.01
CA MET A 16 -11.13 -16.73 7.76
C MET A 16 -11.24 -16.99 9.27
N LEU A 17 -10.08 -16.98 9.92
CA LEU A 17 -9.92 -17.25 11.35
C LEU A 17 -10.06 -15.97 12.20
N SER A 18 -9.79 -14.82 11.59
CA SER A 18 -9.82 -13.48 12.18
C SER A 18 -9.95 -12.44 11.05
N ASP A 19 -9.93 -11.16 11.43
CA ASP A 19 -10.05 -9.96 10.60
C ASP A 19 -8.90 -8.97 10.85
N GLU A 20 -7.77 -9.45 11.40
CA GLU A 20 -6.64 -8.61 11.77
C GLU A 20 -6.04 -7.89 10.56
N ALA A 21 -5.99 -8.54 9.40
CA ALA A 21 -5.45 -7.92 8.19
C ALA A 21 -6.36 -6.82 7.64
N LEU A 22 -7.68 -6.94 7.81
CA LEU A 22 -8.60 -5.85 7.49
C LEU A 22 -8.28 -4.63 8.35
N TRP A 23 -8.22 -4.79 9.67
CA TRP A 23 -7.95 -3.67 10.58
C TRP A 23 -6.54 -3.10 10.44
N THR A 24 -5.56 -3.95 10.15
CA THR A 24 -4.20 -3.53 9.80
C THR A 24 -4.23 -2.62 8.58
N PHE A 25 -4.95 -3.02 7.52
CA PHE A 25 -5.07 -2.20 6.31
C PHE A 25 -5.75 -0.86 6.59
N GLU A 26 -6.87 -0.86 7.32
CA GLU A 26 -7.60 0.36 7.70
C GLU A 26 -6.73 1.34 8.50
N PHE A 27 -5.94 0.82 9.45
CA PHE A 27 -5.04 1.64 10.25
C PHE A 27 -3.94 2.29 9.41
N PHE A 28 -3.25 1.51 8.58
CA PHE A 28 -2.16 2.01 7.76
C PHE A 28 -2.65 2.92 6.63
N SER A 29 -3.73 2.56 5.93
CA SER A 29 -4.32 3.39 4.88
C SER A 29 -4.69 4.77 5.40
N LYS A 30 -5.38 4.83 6.54
CA LYS A 30 -5.69 6.11 7.18
C LYS A 30 -4.44 6.88 7.60
N SER A 31 -3.48 6.22 8.24
CA SER A 31 -2.25 6.89 8.70
C SER A 31 -1.44 7.45 7.54
N LEU A 32 -1.35 6.71 6.43
CA LEU A 32 -0.67 7.14 5.20
C LEU A 32 -1.42 8.29 4.53
N ALA A 33 -2.75 8.19 4.44
CA ALA A 33 -3.56 9.24 3.83
C ALA A 33 -3.50 10.55 4.62
N ASP A 34 -3.65 10.48 5.95
CA ASP A 34 -3.57 11.65 6.83
C ASP A 34 -2.17 12.30 6.72
N THR A 35 -1.10 11.50 6.73
CA THR A 35 0.28 12.02 6.61
C THR A 35 0.54 12.65 5.25
N LEU A 36 0.03 12.05 4.16
CA LEU A 36 0.18 12.60 2.82
C LEU A 36 -0.62 13.90 2.67
N SER A 37 -1.83 13.97 3.21
CA SER A 37 -2.63 15.20 3.23
C SER A 37 -1.89 16.32 3.96
N ASP A 38 -1.38 16.06 5.17
CA ASP A 38 -0.60 17.05 5.93
C ASP A 38 0.65 17.51 5.15
N TYR A 39 1.31 16.60 4.43
CA TYR A 39 2.44 16.94 3.57
C TYR A 39 2.02 17.89 2.44
N LEU A 40 0.94 17.60 1.72
CA LEU A 40 0.44 18.41 0.62
C LEU A 40 0.02 19.81 1.10
N ASP A 41 -0.65 19.89 2.25
CA ASP A 41 -1.05 21.16 2.87
C ASP A 41 0.18 22.05 3.15
N VAL A 42 1.23 21.48 3.74
CA VAL A 42 2.48 22.22 4.00
C VAL A 42 3.14 22.68 2.70
N MET A 43 3.16 21.83 1.67
CA MET A 43 3.72 22.19 0.37
C MET A 43 2.93 23.34 -0.28
N GLU A 44 1.60 23.30 -0.20
CA GLU A 44 0.71 24.36 -0.72
C GLU A 44 0.91 25.69 0.01
N GLU A 45 0.92 25.67 1.34
CA GLU A 45 1.13 26.84 2.19
C GLU A 45 2.47 27.54 1.92
N ASN A 46 3.48 26.78 1.49
CA ASN A 46 4.81 27.29 1.17
C ASN A 46 5.04 27.52 -0.33
N HIS A 47 3.99 27.41 -1.15
CA HIS A 47 4.03 27.61 -2.61
C HIS A 47 5.05 26.74 -3.33
N LEU A 48 5.24 25.51 -2.86
CA LEU A 48 6.11 24.50 -3.46
C LEU A 48 5.36 23.73 -4.55
N CYS A 49 6.10 23.01 -5.40
CA CYS A 49 5.51 22.16 -6.42
C CYS A 49 4.74 21.02 -5.76
N ILE A 50 3.51 20.76 -6.20
CA ILE A 50 2.65 19.70 -5.66
C ILE A 50 2.34 18.70 -6.77
N PRO A 51 2.73 17.43 -6.63
CA PRO A 51 2.28 16.34 -7.50
C PRO A 51 0.86 15.89 -7.11
N ALA A 52 -0.13 16.77 -7.30
CA ALA A 52 -1.49 16.56 -6.80
C ALA A 52 -2.20 15.36 -7.46
N ASP A 53 -2.00 15.15 -8.76
CA ASP A 53 -2.67 14.08 -9.51
C ASP A 53 -2.30 12.68 -8.98
N ASP A 54 -1.01 12.44 -8.69
CA ASP A 54 -0.53 11.16 -8.16
C ASP A 54 -0.97 10.95 -6.71
N ALA A 55 -1.06 12.02 -5.92
CA ALA A 55 -1.51 11.94 -4.53
C ALA A 55 -3.01 11.63 -4.44
N ASP A 56 -3.83 12.25 -5.29
CA ASP A 56 -5.25 11.95 -5.41
C ASP A 56 -5.48 10.49 -5.83
N GLU A 57 -4.71 9.99 -6.80
CA GLU A 57 -4.77 8.58 -7.20
C GLU A 57 -4.38 7.64 -6.05
N LEU A 58 -3.38 7.98 -5.23
CA LEU A 58 -3.04 7.18 -4.04
C LEU A 58 -4.18 7.11 -3.02
N PHE A 59 -4.91 8.20 -2.80
CA PHE A 59 -6.09 8.19 -1.91
C PHE A 59 -7.19 7.27 -2.45
N ASP A 60 -7.52 7.40 -3.73
CA ASP A 60 -8.51 6.55 -4.40
C ASP A 60 -8.12 5.07 -4.33
N MET A 61 -6.84 4.75 -4.56
CA MET A 61 -6.33 3.37 -4.47
C MET A 61 -6.46 2.78 -3.07
N LEU A 62 -6.18 3.56 -2.02
CA LEU A 62 -6.32 3.11 -0.64
C LEU A 62 -7.80 2.85 -0.29
N GLU A 63 -8.70 3.73 -0.73
CA GLU A 63 -10.15 3.56 -0.53
C GLU A 63 -10.67 2.31 -1.27
N ASP A 64 -10.28 2.13 -2.52
CA ASP A 64 -10.68 0.98 -3.34
C ASP A 64 -10.20 -0.35 -2.73
N ILE A 65 -8.95 -0.42 -2.26
CA ILE A 65 -8.43 -1.62 -1.61
C ILE A 65 -9.15 -1.87 -0.28
N SER A 66 -9.43 -0.83 0.51
CA SER A 66 -10.21 -0.94 1.76
C SER A 66 -11.60 -1.51 1.48
N ALA A 67 -12.32 -0.97 0.48
CA ALA A 67 -13.64 -1.44 0.08
C ALA A 67 -13.60 -2.91 -0.37
N ASP A 68 -12.65 -3.26 -1.23
CA ASP A 68 -12.44 -4.63 -1.71
C ASP A 68 -12.19 -5.61 -0.55
N LEU A 69 -11.36 -5.22 0.43
CA LEU A 69 -11.08 -6.04 1.61
C LEU A 69 -12.33 -6.18 2.48
N ARG A 70 -13.06 -5.09 2.79
CA ARG A 70 -14.30 -5.16 3.58
C ARG A 70 -15.32 -6.11 2.95
N ASP A 71 -15.50 -6.03 1.64
CA ASP A 71 -16.41 -6.90 0.90
C ASP A 71 -15.96 -8.37 0.96
N ASP A 72 -14.66 -8.62 0.78
CA ASP A 72 -14.07 -9.95 0.84
C ASP A 72 -14.19 -10.59 2.24
N TYR A 73 -13.90 -9.83 3.30
CA TYR A 73 -14.05 -10.27 4.68
C TYR A 73 -15.52 -10.52 5.05
N HIS A 74 -16.43 -9.64 4.62
CA HIS A 74 -17.85 -9.83 4.82
C HIS A 74 -18.39 -11.09 4.10
N ALA A 75 -17.86 -11.39 2.92
CA ALA A 75 -18.27 -12.52 2.09
C ALA A 75 -17.60 -13.87 2.47
N ASP A 76 -16.71 -13.90 3.47
CA ASP A 76 -15.83 -15.04 3.76
C ASP A 76 -15.06 -15.55 2.52
N CYS A 77 -14.59 -14.61 1.68
CA CYS A 77 -14.02 -14.93 0.37
C CYS A 77 -12.89 -13.96 -0.02
N LEU A 78 -11.73 -14.09 0.64
CA LEU A 78 -10.58 -13.21 0.42
C LEU A 78 -9.89 -13.45 -0.94
N GLN A 79 -9.90 -12.43 -1.80
CA GLN A 79 -9.30 -12.45 -3.14
C GLN A 79 -7.87 -11.89 -3.12
N LEU A 80 -6.93 -12.68 -2.58
CA LEU A 80 -5.54 -12.21 -2.43
C LEU A 80 -4.83 -11.93 -3.76
N GLY A 81 -5.30 -12.49 -4.88
CA GLY A 81 -4.77 -12.16 -6.21
C GLY A 81 -5.07 -10.71 -6.62
N ARG A 82 -6.30 -10.25 -6.38
CA ARG A 82 -6.70 -8.84 -6.55
C ARG A 82 -5.97 -7.93 -5.58
N PHE A 83 -5.95 -8.29 -4.28
CA PHE A 83 -5.20 -7.53 -3.27
C PHE A 83 -3.74 -7.32 -3.69
N ARG A 84 -3.02 -8.39 -4.06
CA ARG A 84 -1.63 -8.29 -4.53
C ARG A 84 -1.47 -7.34 -5.70
N LYS A 85 -2.35 -7.42 -6.70
CA LYS A 85 -2.27 -6.52 -7.87
C LYS A 85 -2.40 -5.06 -7.43
N ASN A 86 -3.41 -4.77 -6.63
CA ASN A 86 -3.74 -3.39 -6.26
C ASN A 86 -2.70 -2.81 -5.28
N ILE A 87 -2.26 -3.57 -4.27
CA ILE A 87 -1.26 -3.09 -3.31
C ILE A 87 0.11 -2.86 -3.98
N LEU A 88 0.50 -3.71 -4.93
CA LEU A 88 1.75 -3.50 -5.68
C LEU A 88 1.66 -2.26 -6.58
N ALA A 89 0.51 -2.01 -7.21
CA ALA A 89 0.30 -0.78 -7.98
C ALA A 89 0.36 0.46 -7.07
N PHE A 90 -0.23 0.40 -5.88
CA PHE A 90 -0.16 1.48 -4.89
C PHE A 90 1.29 1.79 -4.53
N TYR A 91 2.10 0.76 -4.25
CA TYR A 91 3.51 0.95 -3.93
C TYR A 91 4.34 1.49 -5.10
N ASP A 92 4.06 1.06 -6.34
CA ASP A 92 4.72 1.57 -7.53
C ASP A 92 4.50 3.08 -7.68
N LEU A 93 3.24 3.53 -7.57
CA LEU A 93 2.89 4.95 -7.61
C LEU A 93 3.48 5.71 -6.41
N ALA A 94 3.37 5.17 -5.19
CA ALA A 94 3.88 5.81 -3.99
C ALA A 94 5.41 5.99 -4.03
N PHE A 95 6.13 5.04 -4.63
CA PHE A 95 7.57 5.16 -4.82
C PHE A 95 7.95 6.15 -5.91
N SER A 96 7.17 6.24 -6.99
CA SER A 96 7.34 7.30 -8.00
C SER A 96 7.17 8.67 -7.35
N LEU A 97 6.08 8.86 -6.60
CA LEU A 97 5.79 10.07 -5.85
C LEU A 97 6.93 10.42 -4.89
N CYS A 98 7.39 9.47 -4.06
CA CYS A 98 8.50 9.72 -3.15
C CYS A 98 9.78 10.15 -3.89
N SER A 99 10.07 9.57 -5.06
CA SER A 99 11.24 9.94 -5.87
C SER A 99 11.12 11.36 -6.40
N ASP A 100 9.93 11.78 -6.85
CA ASP A 100 9.70 13.14 -7.35
C ASP A 100 9.80 14.17 -6.23
N LEU A 101 9.36 13.81 -5.02
CA LEU A 101 9.43 14.67 -3.84
C LEU A 101 10.86 14.81 -3.29
N GLU A 102 11.70 13.78 -3.36
CA GLU A 102 13.09 13.82 -2.86
C GLU A 102 13.92 14.92 -3.53
N ASP A 103 13.68 15.20 -4.81
CA ASP A 103 14.41 16.22 -5.58
C ASP A 103 14.13 17.65 -5.08
N ASP A 104 12.98 17.88 -4.41
CA ASP A 104 12.52 19.21 -3.96
C ASP A 104 12.81 19.50 -2.47
N LEU A 105 13.34 18.53 -1.70
CA LEU A 105 13.47 18.64 -0.24
C LEU A 105 14.66 19.49 0.25
N SER A 106 15.61 19.89 -0.60
CA SER A 106 16.83 20.58 -0.13
C SER A 106 16.58 21.97 0.47
N ASP A 107 15.56 22.67 -0.03
CA ASP A 107 15.13 24.00 0.43
C ASP A 107 13.73 23.98 1.06
N ALA A 108 13.16 22.79 1.31
CA ALA A 108 11.82 22.64 1.85
C ALA A 108 11.76 23.01 3.35
N PRO A 109 10.61 23.50 3.84
CA PRO A 109 10.35 23.68 5.27
C PRO A 109 10.59 22.40 6.07
N LEU A 110 10.99 22.55 7.34
CA LEU A 110 11.27 21.40 8.21
C LEU A 110 10.03 20.51 8.38
N GLU A 111 8.85 21.11 8.38
CA GLU A 111 7.56 20.43 8.43
C GLU A 111 7.33 19.54 7.19
N ALA A 112 7.69 20.00 6.00
CA ALA A 112 7.58 19.20 4.77
C ALA A 112 8.52 17.99 4.82
N VAL A 113 9.77 18.21 5.27
CA VAL A 113 10.73 17.11 5.49
C VAL A 113 10.19 16.10 6.52
N TYR A 114 9.58 16.58 7.60
CA TYR A 114 8.99 15.73 8.62
C TYR A 114 7.90 14.82 8.04
N TYR A 115 6.89 15.38 7.38
CA TYR A 115 5.77 14.59 6.86
C TYR A 115 6.19 13.65 5.74
N SER A 116 7.11 14.07 4.86
CA SER A 116 7.73 13.18 3.86
C SER A 116 8.39 11.97 4.51
N GLN A 117 9.19 12.18 5.56
CA GLN A 117 9.85 11.07 6.26
C GLN A 117 8.86 10.17 6.98
N VAL A 118 7.82 10.71 7.64
CA VAL A 118 6.78 9.91 8.28
C VAL A 118 6.04 9.05 7.26
N PHE A 119 5.71 9.60 6.10
CA PHE A 119 5.05 8.88 5.01
C PHE A 119 5.91 7.71 4.51
N VAL A 120 7.20 7.96 4.23
CA VAL A 120 8.15 6.92 3.82
C VAL A 120 8.31 5.82 4.88
N GLN A 121 8.35 6.17 6.17
CA GLN A 121 8.39 5.16 7.23
C GLN A 121 7.10 4.33 7.28
N GLY A 122 5.94 4.96 7.08
CA GLY A 122 4.66 4.26 6.95
C GLY A 122 4.69 3.22 5.82
N LEU A 123 5.14 3.62 4.63
CA LEU A 123 5.28 2.73 3.47
C LEU A 123 6.17 1.52 3.76
N LYS A 124 7.32 1.73 4.43
CA LYS A 124 8.27 0.66 4.79
C LYS A 124 7.67 -0.38 5.72
N HIS A 125 6.81 0.04 6.64
CA HIS A 125 6.23 -0.86 7.64
C HIS A 125 4.94 -1.52 7.21
N PHE A 126 4.20 -0.90 6.29
CA PHE A 126 2.85 -1.33 5.95
C PHE A 126 2.79 -2.77 5.41
N LEU A 127 3.45 -3.08 4.29
CA LEU A 127 3.37 -4.40 3.67
C LEU A 127 3.85 -5.53 4.61
N PRO A 128 5.01 -5.42 5.29
CA PRO A 128 5.46 -6.48 6.21
C PRO A 128 4.43 -6.82 7.29
N VAL A 129 3.81 -5.80 7.91
CA VAL A 129 2.79 -6.01 8.95
C VAL A 129 1.53 -6.59 8.33
N MET A 130 1.11 -6.09 7.17
CA MET A 130 -0.06 -6.62 6.45
C MET A 130 0.08 -8.11 6.11
N LEU A 131 1.27 -8.55 5.66
CA LEU A 131 1.54 -9.96 5.38
C LEU A 131 1.50 -10.83 6.64
N GLN A 132 1.94 -10.30 7.79
CA GLN A 132 1.83 -11.00 9.06
C GLN A 132 0.37 -11.15 9.50
N SER A 133 -0.44 -10.11 9.36
CA SER A 133 -1.86 -10.16 9.69
C SER A 133 -2.62 -11.14 8.78
N LEU A 134 -2.29 -11.20 7.48
CA LEU A 134 -2.84 -12.21 6.56
C LEU A 134 -2.52 -13.65 6.98
N LEU A 135 -1.34 -13.90 7.56
CA LEU A 135 -0.98 -15.22 8.09
C LEU A 135 -1.79 -15.59 9.34
N MET A 136 -2.28 -14.62 10.10
CA MET A 136 -3.16 -14.86 11.25
C MET A 136 -4.60 -15.12 10.83
N ASP A 137 -5.07 -14.42 9.80
CA ASP A 137 -6.46 -14.50 9.34
C ASP A 137 -6.76 -15.76 8.52
N LEU A 138 -5.75 -16.41 7.96
CA LEU A 138 -5.94 -17.53 7.03
C LEU A 138 -5.41 -18.86 7.56
N PRO A 139 -6.11 -19.99 7.28
CA PRO A 139 -5.60 -21.30 7.63
C PRO A 139 -4.29 -21.58 6.91
N GLU A 140 -3.32 -22.13 7.66
CA GLU A 140 -2.01 -22.47 7.12
C GLU A 140 -2.15 -23.42 5.92
N SER A 141 -1.55 -23.04 4.81
CA SER A 141 -1.58 -23.84 3.58
C SER A 141 -0.39 -23.54 2.70
N GLN A 142 0.02 -24.51 1.89
CA GLN A 142 1.06 -24.32 0.88
C GLN A 142 0.71 -23.17 -0.09
N LYS A 143 -0.59 -23.01 -0.38
CA LYS A 143 -1.09 -21.93 -1.25
C LYS A 143 -0.87 -20.54 -0.64
N LEU A 144 -1.06 -20.39 0.67
CA LEU A 144 -0.80 -19.15 1.39
C LEU A 144 0.71 -18.83 1.41
N GLN A 145 1.55 -19.82 1.70
CA GLN A 145 3.01 -19.63 1.66
C GLN A 145 3.50 -19.19 0.27
N GLN A 146 3.00 -19.82 -0.80
CA GLN A 146 3.27 -19.40 -2.17
C GLN A 146 2.78 -18.00 -2.51
N PHE A 147 1.70 -17.53 -1.86
CA PHE A 147 1.23 -16.17 -2.02
C PHE A 147 2.21 -15.17 -1.38
N ILE A 148 2.58 -15.40 -0.11
CA ILE A 148 3.50 -14.56 0.66
C ILE A 148 4.86 -14.45 -0.04
N GLU A 149 5.44 -15.58 -0.45
CA GLU A 149 6.72 -15.59 -1.17
C GLU A 149 6.65 -14.82 -2.50
N GLN A 150 5.50 -14.90 -3.19
CA GLN A 150 5.32 -14.24 -4.47
C GLN A 150 5.23 -12.73 -4.30
N ILE A 151 4.35 -12.24 -3.42
CA ILE A 151 4.20 -10.80 -3.19
C ILE A 151 5.48 -10.16 -2.63
N GLN A 152 6.20 -10.84 -1.74
CA GLN A 152 7.49 -10.37 -1.26
C GLN A 152 8.52 -10.22 -2.38
N ARG A 153 8.58 -11.20 -3.30
CA ARG A 153 9.47 -11.15 -4.46
C ARG A 153 9.11 -10.00 -5.40
N ASP A 154 7.82 -9.84 -5.69
CA ASP A 154 7.35 -8.78 -6.59
C ASP A 154 7.59 -7.40 -6.00
N PHE A 155 7.29 -7.22 -4.71
CA PHE A 155 7.57 -5.99 -3.98
C PHE A 155 9.06 -5.66 -3.96
N SER A 156 9.92 -6.66 -3.71
CA SER A 156 11.39 -6.47 -3.79
C SER A 156 11.84 -6.04 -5.20
N GLY A 157 11.07 -6.39 -6.24
CA GLY A 157 11.31 -5.99 -7.62
C GLY A 157 10.83 -4.57 -7.96
N LEU A 158 9.99 -3.95 -7.12
CA LEU A 158 9.49 -2.57 -7.32
C LEU A 158 10.48 -1.48 -6.87
N ALA A 159 11.57 -1.84 -6.19
CA ALA A 159 12.42 -0.87 -5.49
C ALA A 159 12.92 0.30 -6.37
N PRO A 160 12.86 1.53 -5.84
CA PRO A 160 13.92 2.50 -5.98
C PRO A 160 14.64 2.65 -4.63
N LEU A 161 15.91 2.20 -4.60
CA LEU A 161 17.01 2.73 -3.77
C LEU A 161 16.87 2.69 -2.22
N ASP A 162 17.97 2.38 -1.53
CA ASP A 162 18.10 2.55 -0.07
C ASP A 162 17.81 4.01 0.36
N ILE A 163 17.63 4.28 1.65
CA ILE A 163 17.27 5.58 2.29
C ILE A 163 18.27 6.74 2.00
N HIS A 164 19.21 6.52 1.07
CA HIS A 164 20.21 7.43 0.52
C HIS A 164 20.39 7.30 -1.01
N GLY A 165 19.40 6.79 -1.75
CA GLY A 165 19.47 6.82 -3.22
C GLY A 165 20.49 5.85 -3.85
N SER A 166 20.84 4.73 -3.22
CA SER A 166 21.73 3.71 -3.83
C SER A 166 21.02 2.39 -4.14
N ARG A 167 21.21 1.87 -5.36
CA ARG A 167 20.83 0.51 -5.72
C ARG A 167 21.78 -0.41 -4.97
N LEU A 168 21.27 -1.38 -4.23
CA LEU A 168 22.08 -2.53 -3.86
C LEU A 168 22.34 -3.31 -5.16
N ASN A 169 23.57 -3.21 -5.66
CA ASN A 169 24.12 -4.19 -6.61
C ASN A 169 24.24 -5.56 -5.94
#